data_AF-A3X0Z0-F1
#
_entry.id   AF-A3X0Z0-F1
#
_cell.length_a   1.000
_cell.length_b   1.000
_cell.length_c   1.000
_cell.angle_alpha   90.00
_cell.angle_beta   90.00
_cell.angle_gamma   90.00
#
_symmetry.space_group_name_H-M   'P 1'
#
loop_
_entity.id
_entity.type
_entity.pdbx_description
1 polymer ?
#
loop_
_entity_poly.entity_id
_entity_poly.type
_entity_poly.pdbx_seq_one_letter_code
_entity_poly.pdbx_strand_id
1 'polypeptide(L)' 'MAQKLKPGVRARDGGEYTCPGCGAVYSVTVYTSPFKDTGQADCNVCKLPIKSWNHATAWWSYKLTKRPRK' A
#
# COMPACT_ATOMS: atom_id res chain seq x y z
N MET A 1 7.76 21.36 -4.14
CA MET A 1 8.64 20.26 -3.68
C MET A 1 8.30 18.99 -4.47
N ALA A 2 9.13 18.61 -5.45
CA ALA A 2 8.91 17.38 -6.23
C ALA A 2 9.55 16.20 -5.49
N GLN A 3 8.74 15.26 -5.01
CA GLN A 3 9.23 13.98 -4.47
C GLN A 3 9.86 13.21 -5.63
N LYS A 4 11.16 13.39 -5.85
CA LYS A 4 11.95 12.69 -6.87
C LYS A 4 11.94 11.20 -6.54
N LEU A 5 11.03 10.45 -7.15
CA LEU A 5 11.14 8.99 -7.22
C LEU A 5 12.49 8.67 -7.87
N LYS A 6 13.29 7.83 -7.20
CA LYS A 6 14.62 7.43 -7.68
C LYS A 6 14.50 6.79 -9.07
N PRO A 7 15.46 6.99 -9.98
CA PRO A 7 15.43 6.35 -11.30
C PRO A 7 15.33 4.83 -11.14
N GLY A 8 14.31 4.23 -11.78
CA GLY A 8 14.03 2.78 -11.71
C GLY A 8 12.81 2.37 -10.88
N VAL A 9 12.16 3.29 -10.15
CA VAL A 9 10.91 2.98 -9.45
C VAL A 9 9.73 2.99 -10.42
N ARG A 10 9.02 1.87 -10.55
CA ARG A 10 7.80 1.72 -11.35
C ARG A 10 6.59 1.62 -10.43
N ALA A 11 5.63 2.51 -10.59
CA ALA A 11 4.31 2.36 -9.98
C ALA A 11 3.41 1.51 -10.89
N ARG A 12 2.69 0.57 -10.30
CA ARG A 12 1.64 -0.22 -10.94
C ARG A 12 0.39 -0.17 -10.08
N ASP A 13 -0.76 -0.12 -10.72
CA ASP A 13 -2.04 -0.22 -10.06
C ASP A 13 -2.21 -1.64 -9.50
N GLY A 14 -2.31 -1.74 -8.17
CA GLY A 14 -2.52 -2.99 -7.45
C GLY A 14 -4.01 -3.33 -7.26
N GLY A 15 -4.90 -2.50 -7.80
CA GLY A 15 -6.35 -2.62 -7.65
C GLY A 15 -6.88 -1.97 -6.37
N GLU A 16 -8.10 -2.31 -6.00
CA GLU A 16 -8.72 -1.89 -4.76
C GLU A 16 -8.75 -3.05 -3.76
N TYR A 17 -8.38 -2.76 -2.52
CA TYR A 17 -8.42 -3.67 -1.39
C TYR A 17 -9.49 -3.21 -0.41
N THR A 18 -10.49 -4.06 -0.19
CA THR A 18 -11.51 -3.82 0.83
C THR A 18 -11.13 -4.57 2.10
N CYS A 19 -11.02 -3.87 3.21
CA CYS A 19 -10.71 -4.47 4.50
C CYS A 19 -11.95 -5.23 5.02
N PRO A 20 -11.87 -6.55 5.26
CA PRO A 20 -13.01 -7.35 5.67
C PRO A 20 -13.50 -7.03 7.10
N GLY A 21 -12.62 -6.49 7.96
CA GLY A 21 -12.97 -6.20 9.36
C GLY A 21 -13.75 -4.89 9.57
N CYS A 22 -13.60 -3.91 8.67
CA CYS A 22 -14.24 -2.59 8.83
C CYS A 22 -15.00 -2.11 7.59
N GLY A 23 -14.85 -2.76 6.44
CA GLY A 23 -15.43 -2.33 5.17
C GLY A 23 -14.72 -1.14 4.52
N ALA A 24 -13.53 -0.75 5.01
CA ALA A 24 -12.75 0.33 4.41
C ALA A 24 -12.18 -0.08 3.06
N VAL A 25 -12.33 0.78 2.05
CA VAL A 25 -11.76 0.54 0.71
C VAL A 25 -10.47 1.33 0.56
N TYR A 26 -9.40 0.63 0.21
CA TYR A 26 -8.06 1.15 -0.02
C TYR A 26 -7.70 0.96 -1.48
N SER A 27 -7.24 1.99 -2.16
CA SER A 27 -6.57 1.82 -3.45
C SER A 27 -5.13 1.37 -3.20
N VAL A 28 -4.76 0.25 -3.82
CA VAL A 28 -3.44 -0.36 -3.72
C VAL A 28 -2.60 0.12 -4.89
N THR A 29 -1.43 0.66 -4.59
CA THR A 29 -0.42 0.99 -5.60
C THR A 29 0.84 0.20 -5.28
N VAL A 30 1.28 -0.62 -6.23
CA VAL A 30 2.51 -1.41 -6.12
C VAL A 30 3.65 -0.58 -6.69
N TYR A 31 4.62 -0.28 -5.86
CA TYR A 31 5.85 0.36 -6.30
C TYR A 31 6.91 -0.72 -6.40
N THR A 32 7.53 -0.85 -7.56
CA THR A 32 8.63 -1.78 -7.84
C THR A 32 9.91 -0.97 -7.97
N SER A 33 10.96 -1.39 -7.30
CA SER A 33 12.24 -0.69 -7.21
C SER A 33 13.36 -1.72 -7.17
N PRO A 34 14.54 -1.40 -7.74
CA PRO A 34 15.70 -2.27 -7.62
C PRO A 34 16.24 -2.38 -6.19
N PHE A 35 15.80 -1.52 -5.27
CA PHE A 35 16.20 -1.54 -3.87
C PHE A 35 15.27 -2.46 -3.06
N LYS A 36 15.87 -3.29 -2.20
CA LYS A 36 15.11 -4.12 -1.26
C LYS A 36 14.52 -3.24 -0.16
N ASP A 37 13.21 -3.33 0.00
CA ASP A 37 12.44 -2.63 1.02
C ASP A 37 11.74 -3.65 1.93
N THR A 38 11.60 -3.29 3.19
CA THR A 38 10.87 -4.07 4.18
C THR A 38 9.86 -3.13 4.82
N GLY A 39 8.60 -3.53 4.83
CA GLY A 39 7.52 -2.72 5.33
C GLY A 39 6.27 -3.55 5.61
N GLN A 40 5.34 -2.90 6.30
CA GLN A 40 4.02 -3.45 6.52
C GLN A 40 2.98 -2.38 6.24
N ALA A 41 1.81 -2.83 5.83
CA ALA A 41 0.63 -2.03 5.65
C ALA A 41 -0.44 -2.53 6.60
N ASP A 42 -0.90 -1.62 7.44
CA ASP A 42 -1.95 -1.85 8.41
C ASP A 42 -3.20 -1.07 8.01
N CYS A 43 -4.37 -1.63 8.31
CA CYS A 43 -5.62 -0.93 8.12
C CYS A 43 -5.69 0.27 9.07
N ASN A 44 -5.91 1.47 8.55
CA ASN A 44 -5.95 2.67 9.38
C ASN A 44 -7.16 2.70 10.32
N VAL A 45 -8.22 1.93 10.02
CA VAL A 45 -9.48 1.90 10.79
C VAL A 45 -9.43 0.86 11.90
N CYS A 46 -9.18 -0.41 11.56
CA CYS A 46 -9.19 -1.52 12.53
C CYS A 46 -7.80 -1.95 13.00
N LYS A 47 -6.72 -1.32 12.51
CA LYS A 47 -5.33 -1.67 12.81
C LYS A 47 -4.95 -3.12 12.50
N LEU A 48 -5.75 -3.81 11.70
CA LEU A 48 -5.43 -5.17 11.25
C LEU A 48 -4.32 -5.13 10.19
N PRO A 49 -3.35 -6.05 10.25
CA PRO A 49 -2.31 -6.15 9.23
C PRO A 49 -2.96 -6.53 7.89
N ILE A 50 -2.80 -5.68 6.88
CA ILE A 50 -3.28 -5.95 5.52
C ILE A 50 -2.26 -6.83 4.81
N LYS A 51 -1.00 -6.37 4.81
CA LYS A 51 0.10 -7.05 4.13
C LYS A 51 1.43 -6.62 4.70
N SER A 52 2.35 -7.56 4.80
CA SER A 52 3.75 -7.30 5.11
C SER A 52 4.63 -7.79 3.96
N TRP A 53 5.74 -7.11 3.74
CA TRP A 53 6.77 -7.51 2.80
C TRP A 53 8.13 -7.35 3.46
N ASN A 54 8.97 -8.36 3.30
CA ASN A 54 10.32 -8.35 3.86
C ASN A 54 11.33 -8.60 2.74
N HIS A 55 12.29 -7.69 2.61
CA HIS A 55 13.37 -7.78 1.63
C HIS A 55 12.85 -7.87 0.19
N ALA A 56 11.73 -7.20 -0.08
CA ALA A 56 11.05 -7.21 -1.37
C ALA A 56 11.52 -6.03 -2.22
N THR A 57 11.71 -6.26 -3.51
CA THR A 57 11.91 -5.19 -4.51
C THR A 57 10.59 -4.50 -4.88
N ALA A 58 9.47 -4.92 -4.29
CA ALA A 58 8.17 -4.29 -4.47
C ALA A 58 7.55 -3.99 -3.10
N TRP A 59 7.04 -2.78 -2.93
CA TRP A 59 6.26 -2.38 -1.75
C TRP A 59 4.85 -1.96 -2.17
N TRP A 60 3.89 -2.17 -1.27
CA TRP A 60 2.50 -1.85 -1.51
C TRP A 60 2.11 -0.62 -0.71
N SER A 61 1.66 0.42 -1.39
CA SER A 61 1.06 1.58 -0.73
C SER A 61 -0.46 1.41 -0.75
N TYR A 62 -1.06 1.49 0.43
CA TYR A 62 -2.51 1.42 0.59
C TYR A 62 -3.02 2.82 0.91
N LYS A 63 -3.64 3.46 -0.07
CA LYS A 63 -4.25 4.77 0.12
C LYS A 63 -5.72 4.57 0.44
N LEU A 64 -6.16 5.06 1.60
CA LEU A 64 -7.56 4.97 2.00
C LEU A 64 -8.42 5.82 1.05
N THR A 65 -9.23 5.16 0.24
CA THR A 65 -10.06 5.79 -0.80
C THR A 65 -11.47 6.02 -0.28
N LYS A 66 -12.03 5.03 0.41
CA LYS A 66 -13.35 5.12 1.02
C LYS A 66 -13.27 4.75 2.49
N ARG A 67 -13.59 5.71 3.36
CA ARG A 67 -13.85 5.42 4.77
C ARG A 67 -15.22 4.75 4.89
N PRO A 68 -15.32 3.62 5.60
CA PRO A 68 -16.61 3.05 5.93
C PRO A 68 -17.29 4.01 6.90
N ARG A 69 -18.45 4.56 6.52
CA ARG A 69 -19.31 5.25 7.48
C ARG A 69 -19.95 4.16 8.35
N LYS A 70 -19.76 4.27 9.66
CA LYS A 70 -20.56 3.56 10.65
C LYS A 70 -22.04 3.87 10.43
#